data_AF-A0A960QTV0-F1
#
_entry.id   AF-A0A960QTV0-F1
#
_cell.length_a   1.000
_cell.length_b   1.000
_cell.length_c   1.000
_cell.angle_alpha   90.00
_cell.angle_beta   90.00
_cell.angle_gamma   90.00
#
_symmetry.space_group_name_H-M   'P 1'
#
loop_
_entity.id
_entity.type
_entity.pdbx_description
1 polymer ?
#
loop_
_entity_poly.entity_id
_entity_poly.type
_entity_poly.pdbx_seq_one_letter_code
_entity_poly.pdbx_strand_id
1 'polypeptide(L)'
;RFREVMAWAAAAVFAMGCVWFWKVSETTGRRLAAANQQIGTLERDLAEAARGLDLSRIEVASLKSTIEEYREGVALVLWDAEKQEGVLKLEKMPRIPTEKDYQLWVVDPAQPNPVDAGVVRLDENGFARVRFKPSAAVTAGKFAISVERQGGVPVAQGPIVLVSQ
;
A
#
# COMPACT_ATOMS: atom_id res chain seq x y z
N ARG A 1 -21.52 62.16 10.65
CA ARG A 1 -22.10 61.23 9.66
C ARG A 1 -21.08 60.59 8.71
N PHE A 2 -20.41 61.29 7.78
CA PHE A 2 -19.50 60.61 6.81
C PHE A 2 -18.31 59.87 7.44
N ARG A 3 -17.74 60.40 8.53
CA ARG A 3 -16.64 59.78 9.31
C ARG A 3 -17.06 58.51 10.06
N GLU A 4 -18.33 58.38 10.43
CA GLU A 4 -18.82 57.20 11.16
C GLU A 4 -19.02 56.02 10.19
N VAL A 5 -19.58 56.27 9.01
CA VAL A 5 -19.81 55.23 7.98
C VAL A 5 -18.49 54.61 7.52
N MET A 6 -17.43 55.41 7.41
CA MET A 6 -16.09 54.93 7.05
C MET A 6 -15.44 54.04 8.14
N ALA A 7 -15.70 54.33 9.43
CA ALA A 7 -15.17 53.54 10.53
C ALA A 7 -15.81 52.14 10.61
N TRP A 8 -17.13 52.05 10.36
CA TRP A 8 -17.85 50.77 10.34
C TRP A 8 -17.48 49.90 9.12
N ALA A 9 -17.23 50.52 7.96
CA ALA A 9 -16.79 49.80 6.77
C ALA A 9 -15.43 49.11 6.97
N ALA A 10 -14.47 49.78 7.63
CA ALA A 10 -13.17 49.19 7.96
C ALA A 10 -13.29 48.01 8.95
N ALA A 11 -14.17 48.12 9.95
CA ALA A 11 -14.42 47.06 10.91
C ALA A 11 -15.02 45.80 10.27
N ALA A 12 -15.92 45.96 9.29
CA ALA A 12 -16.53 44.84 8.57
C ALA A 12 -15.53 44.02 7.74
N VAL A 13 -14.57 44.69 7.07
CA VAL A 13 -13.51 44.01 6.30
C VAL A 13 -12.56 43.24 7.22
N PHE A 14 -12.21 43.83 8.36
CA PHE A 14 -11.37 43.16 9.36
C PHE A 14 -12.08 41.92 9.95
N ALA A 15 -13.36 42.04 10.31
CA ALA A 15 -14.14 40.92 10.82
C ALA A 15 -14.26 39.77 9.79
N MET A 16 -14.48 40.09 8.51
CA MET A 16 -14.49 39.08 7.43
C MET A 16 -13.12 38.40 7.27
N GLY A 17 -12.02 39.16 7.38
CA GLY A 17 -10.66 38.61 7.37
C GLY A 17 -10.39 37.67 8.54
N CYS A 18 -10.85 38.02 9.75
CA CYS A 18 -10.74 37.15 10.93
C CYS A 18 -11.55 35.86 10.77
N VAL A 19 -12.77 35.93 10.24
CA VAL A 19 -13.59 34.74 10.00
C VAL A 19 -12.97 33.84 8.91
N TRP A 20 -12.44 34.43 7.83
CA TRP A 20 -11.74 33.67 6.79
C TRP A 20 -10.46 33.02 7.33
N PHE A 21 -9.66 33.77 8.09
CA PHE A 21 -8.44 33.26 8.74
C PHE A 21 -8.74 32.16 9.76
N TRP A 22 -9.79 32.31 10.57
CA TRP A 22 -10.21 31.28 11.53
C TRP A 22 -10.68 30.01 10.83
N LYS A 23 -11.48 30.13 9.75
CA LYS A 23 -11.92 29.00 8.94
C LYS A 23 -10.75 28.28 8.23
N VAL A 24 -9.78 29.03 7.73
CA VAL A 24 -8.53 28.50 7.15
C VAL A 24 -7.67 27.80 8.22
N SER A 25 -7.57 28.37 9.42
CA SER A 25 -6.85 27.78 10.55
C SER A 25 -7.46 26.44 10.97
N GLU A 26 -8.79 26.35 11.08
CA GLU A 26 -9.48 25.11 11.43
C GLU A 26 -9.28 24.00 10.39
N THR A 27 -9.40 24.33 9.10
CA THR A 27 -9.20 23.35 8.02
C THR A 27 -7.76 22.84 7.95
N THR A 28 -6.78 23.72 8.18
CA THR A 28 -5.36 23.36 8.23
C THR A 28 -5.08 22.46 9.43
N GLY A 29 -5.63 22.79 10.61
CA GLY A 29 -5.51 21.96 11.81
C GLY A 29 -6.13 20.57 11.65
N ARG A 30 -7.31 20.47 11.03
CA ARG A 30 -7.96 19.17 10.73
C ARG A 30 -7.15 18.31 9.77
N ARG A 31 -6.55 18.92 8.73
CA ARG A 31 -5.69 18.21 7.77
C ARG A 31 -4.40 17.71 8.45
N LEU A 32 -3.79 18.53 9.30
CA LEU A 32 -2.60 18.14 10.06
C LEU A 32 -2.90 17.00 11.04
N ALA A 33 -4.04 17.07 11.73
CA ALA A 33 -4.48 16.00 12.62
C ALA A 33 -4.75 14.69 11.87
N ALA A 34 -5.43 14.75 10.71
CA ALA A 34 -5.67 13.60 9.87
C ALA A 34 -4.36 13.00 9.32
N ALA A 35 -3.42 13.84 8.86
CA ALA A 35 -2.11 13.40 8.38
C ALA A 35 -1.29 12.76 9.51
N ASN A 36 -1.26 13.35 10.71
CA ASN A 36 -0.56 12.77 11.87
C ASN A 36 -1.18 11.43 12.30
N GLN A 37 -2.51 11.30 12.22
CA GLN A 37 -3.17 10.02 12.46
C GLN A 37 -2.79 8.97 11.43
N GLN A 38 -2.72 9.34 10.14
CA GLN A 38 -2.29 8.46 9.06
C GLN A 38 -0.84 7.99 9.26
N ILE A 39 0.07 8.89 9.64
CA ILE A 39 1.46 8.53 9.97
C ILE A 39 1.49 7.51 11.10
N GLY A 40 0.77 7.75 12.21
CA GLY A 40 0.75 6.81 13.33
C GLY A 40 0.11 5.46 12.99
N THR A 41 -0.84 5.39 12.05
CA THR A 41 -1.38 4.11 11.56
C THR A 41 -0.38 3.38 10.66
N LEU A 42 0.30 4.09 9.76
CA LEU A 42 1.32 3.53 8.89
C LEU A 42 2.50 2.98 9.69
N GLU A 43 2.94 3.70 10.72
CA GLU A 43 4.01 3.27 11.62
C GLU A 43 3.63 1.99 12.37
N ARG A 44 2.39 1.89 12.87
CA ARG A 44 1.91 0.67 13.56
C ARG A 44 1.81 -0.51 12.60
N ASP A 45 1.23 -0.31 11.42
CA ASP A 45 1.11 -1.34 10.40
C ASP A 45 2.50 -1.87 9.97
N LEU A 46 3.45 -0.95 9.77
CA LEU A 46 4.84 -1.30 9.46
C LEU A 46 5.50 -2.04 10.62
N ALA A 47 5.35 -1.57 11.85
CA ALA A 47 5.94 -2.21 13.03
C ALA A 47 5.37 -3.62 13.26
N GLU A 48 4.09 -3.83 13.02
CA GLU A 48 3.49 -5.17 13.09
C GLU A 48 3.96 -6.08 11.97
N ALA A 49 4.00 -5.58 10.73
CA ALA A 49 4.46 -6.35 9.58
C ALA A 49 5.95 -6.68 9.69
N ALA A 50 6.75 -5.77 10.24
CA ALA A 50 8.18 -5.92 10.45
C ALA A 50 8.56 -6.60 11.77
N ARG A 51 7.59 -7.05 12.58
CA ARG A 51 7.90 -7.70 13.86
C ARG A 51 8.71 -8.98 13.61
N GLY A 52 9.98 -8.97 13.99
CA GLY A 52 10.96 -10.06 13.78
C GLY A 52 11.93 -9.84 12.60
N LEU A 53 11.74 -8.75 11.86
CA LEU A 53 12.59 -8.30 10.76
C LEU A 53 13.50 -7.16 11.24
N ASP A 54 14.74 -7.11 10.74
CA ASP A 54 15.64 -5.98 11.00
C ASP A 54 15.29 -4.84 10.02
N LEU A 55 14.50 -3.89 10.49
CA LEU A 55 13.99 -2.75 9.71
C LEU A 55 15.09 -1.92 9.02
N SER A 56 16.36 -1.99 9.49
CA SER A 56 17.47 -1.29 8.84
C SER A 56 17.88 -1.89 7.48
N ARG A 57 17.42 -3.12 7.19
CA ARG A 57 17.77 -3.90 6.00
C ARG A 57 16.55 -4.34 5.19
N ILE A 58 15.35 -3.88 5.55
CA ILE A 58 14.12 -4.23 4.85
C ILE A 58 13.94 -3.37 3.62
N GLU A 59 13.78 -4.04 2.49
CA GLU A 59 13.38 -3.42 1.23
C GLU A 59 11.86 -3.39 1.14
N VAL A 60 11.31 -2.25 0.71
CA VAL A 60 9.87 -2.07 0.55
C VAL A 60 9.57 -1.98 -0.94
N ALA A 61 8.78 -2.92 -1.46
CA ALA A 61 8.35 -2.93 -2.85
C ALA A 61 6.82 -2.74 -2.93
N SER A 62 6.38 -1.75 -3.69
CA SER A 62 4.96 -1.57 -4.03
C SER A 62 4.69 -2.16 -5.41
N LEU A 63 3.61 -2.92 -5.55
CA LEU A 63 3.20 -3.50 -6.83
C LEU A 63 2.02 -2.73 -7.40
N LYS A 64 1.99 -2.57 -8.72
CA LYS A 64 0.90 -1.91 -9.46
C LYS A 64 0.39 -2.79 -10.58
N SER A 65 -0.86 -2.54 -10.98
CA SER A 65 -1.47 -3.13 -12.16
C SER A 65 -1.70 -2.10 -13.26
N THR A 66 -1.54 -2.54 -14.51
CA THR A 66 -2.03 -1.83 -15.69
C THR A 66 -3.43 -2.28 -16.10
N ILE A 67 -3.93 -3.38 -15.52
CA ILE A 67 -5.25 -3.94 -15.79
C ILE A 67 -6.27 -3.17 -14.95
N GLU A 68 -7.32 -2.66 -15.60
CA GLU A 68 -8.33 -1.80 -14.98
C GLU A 68 -8.90 -2.39 -13.69
N GLU A 69 -9.24 -3.69 -13.72
CA GLU A 69 -9.89 -4.40 -12.62
C GLU A 69 -9.02 -4.49 -11.36
N TYR A 70 -7.69 -4.38 -11.48
CA TYR A 70 -6.75 -4.47 -10.35
C TYR A 70 -6.10 -3.12 -10.01
N ARG A 71 -6.48 -2.03 -10.68
CA ARG A 71 -5.82 -0.72 -10.54
C ARG A 71 -6.00 -0.11 -9.15
N GLU A 72 -7.14 -0.39 -8.50
CA GLU A 72 -7.42 0.09 -7.13
C GLU A 72 -6.81 -0.81 -6.04
N GLY A 73 -6.29 -1.99 -6.41
CA GLY A 73 -5.66 -2.92 -5.50
C GLY A 73 -4.34 -2.37 -4.96
N VAL A 74 -4.11 -2.56 -3.67
CA VAL A 74 -2.87 -2.20 -2.98
C VAL A 74 -2.08 -3.45 -2.69
N ALA A 75 -0.82 -3.50 -3.12
CA ALA A 75 0.08 -4.60 -2.85
C ALA A 75 1.44 -4.07 -2.39
N LEU A 76 1.86 -4.47 -1.19
CA LEU A 76 3.11 -4.07 -0.56
C LEU A 76 3.88 -5.29 -0.10
N VAL A 77 5.16 -5.35 -0.41
CA VAL A 77 6.09 -6.36 0.08
C VAL A 77 7.15 -5.71 0.96
N LEU A 78 7.34 -6.26 2.14
CA LEU A 78 8.50 -6.02 3.00
C LEU A 78 9.44 -7.21 2.85
N TRP A 79 10.68 -6.99 2.42
CA TRP A 79 11.62 -8.03 2.03
C TRP A 79 12.93 -7.95 2.83
N ASP A 80 13.34 -9.07 3.43
CA ASP A 80 14.66 -9.28 4.02
C ASP A 80 15.48 -10.15 3.06
N ALA A 81 16.35 -9.51 2.27
CA ALA A 81 17.15 -10.19 1.26
C ALA A 81 18.19 -11.16 1.87
N GLU A 82 18.65 -10.91 3.09
CA GLU A 82 19.63 -11.78 3.77
C GLU A 82 18.97 -13.08 4.24
N LYS A 83 17.77 -12.97 4.85
CA LYS A 83 17.01 -14.14 5.34
C LYS A 83 16.19 -14.83 4.25
N GLN A 84 16.00 -14.15 3.13
CA GLN A 84 15.13 -14.58 2.03
C GLN A 84 13.69 -14.76 2.51
N GLU A 85 13.21 -13.82 3.33
CA GLU A 85 11.90 -13.86 3.98
C GLU A 85 11.20 -12.51 3.83
N GLY A 86 9.88 -12.53 3.72
CA GLY A 86 9.12 -11.30 3.54
C GLY A 86 7.70 -11.36 4.08
N VAL A 87 7.07 -10.20 4.06
CA VAL A 87 5.65 -10.02 4.36
C VAL A 87 4.97 -9.36 3.18
N LEU A 88 3.95 -10.00 2.65
CA LEU A 88 3.05 -9.43 1.67
C LEU A 88 1.81 -8.88 2.38
N LYS A 89 1.42 -7.66 2.03
CA LYS A 89 0.14 -7.05 2.38
C LYS A 89 -0.63 -6.76 1.08
N LEU A 90 -1.86 -7.25 1.02
CA LEU A 90 -2.83 -6.98 -0.04
C LEU A 90 -4.05 -6.28 0.54
N GLU A 91 -4.57 -5.27 -0.15
CA GLU A 91 -5.84 -4.63 0.16
C GLU A 91 -6.63 -4.33 -1.12
N LYS A 92 -7.96 -4.29 -0.99
CA LYS A 92 -8.88 -3.94 -2.10
C LYS A 92 -8.68 -4.81 -3.34
N MET A 93 -8.26 -6.05 -3.14
CA MET A 93 -8.06 -6.97 -4.23
C MET A 93 -9.42 -7.49 -4.73
N PRO A 94 -9.63 -7.57 -6.06
CA PRO A 94 -10.84 -8.14 -6.62
C PRO A 94 -11.09 -9.58 -6.13
N ARG A 95 -12.35 -9.99 -6.09
CA ARG A 95 -12.68 -11.40 -5.90
C ARG A 95 -12.43 -12.16 -7.19
N ILE A 96 -11.82 -13.34 -7.08
CA ILE A 96 -11.57 -14.25 -8.19
C ILE A 96 -12.46 -15.49 -8.06
N PRO A 97 -12.67 -16.26 -9.15
CA PRO A 97 -13.39 -17.53 -9.09
C PRO A 97 -12.80 -18.50 -8.06
N THR A 98 -13.63 -19.35 -7.46
CA THR A 98 -13.25 -20.29 -6.40
C THR A 98 -12.21 -21.33 -6.82
N GLU A 99 -12.07 -21.57 -8.12
CA GLU A 99 -11.12 -22.50 -8.73
C GLU A 99 -9.76 -21.84 -8.97
N LYS A 100 -9.57 -20.60 -8.51
CA LYS A 100 -8.35 -19.81 -8.67
C LYS A 100 -7.88 -19.26 -7.34
N ASP A 101 -6.56 -19.08 -7.22
CA ASP A 101 -5.93 -18.42 -6.09
C ASP A 101 -4.96 -17.34 -6.62
N TYR A 102 -4.67 -16.32 -5.80
CA TYR A 102 -3.54 -15.45 -6.07
C TYR A 102 -2.25 -16.16 -5.71
N GLN A 103 -1.19 -15.93 -6.48
CA GLN A 103 0.13 -16.47 -6.17
C GLN A 103 1.19 -15.37 -6.25
N LEU A 104 2.05 -15.32 -5.23
CA LEU A 104 3.18 -14.41 -5.16
C LEU A 104 4.40 -15.06 -5.80
N TRP A 105 5.14 -14.26 -6.55
CA TRP A 105 6.37 -14.65 -7.22
C TRP A 105 7.50 -13.70 -6.90
N VAL A 106 8.71 -14.24 -6.77
CA VAL A 106 9.94 -13.44 -6.81
C VAL A 106 10.58 -13.56 -8.18
N VAL A 107 10.74 -12.43 -8.84
CA VAL A 107 11.35 -12.32 -10.17
C VAL A 107 12.84 -12.06 -9.99
N ASP A 108 13.64 -13.08 -10.27
CA ASP A 108 15.09 -13.02 -10.21
C ASP A 108 15.68 -13.07 -11.63
N PRO A 109 16.44 -12.06 -12.09
CA PRO A 109 17.09 -12.08 -13.39
C PRO A 109 18.06 -13.25 -13.60
N ALA A 110 18.56 -13.87 -12.52
CA ALA A 110 19.41 -15.05 -12.60
C ALA A 110 18.62 -16.34 -12.90
N GLN A 111 17.29 -16.30 -12.86
CA GLN A 111 16.42 -17.46 -13.07
C GLN A 111 15.54 -17.28 -14.32
N PRO A 112 15.30 -18.35 -15.09
CA PRO A 112 14.50 -18.26 -16.31
C PRO A 112 13.01 -18.02 -16.03
N ASN A 113 12.53 -18.44 -14.85
CA ASN A 113 11.14 -18.29 -14.44
C ASN A 113 11.07 -17.59 -13.07
N PRO A 114 9.99 -16.86 -12.76
CA PRO A 114 9.76 -16.36 -11.41
C PRO A 114 9.70 -17.51 -10.40
N VAL A 115 10.28 -17.29 -9.23
CA VAL A 115 10.31 -18.26 -8.13
C VAL A 115 9.02 -18.19 -7.34
N ASP A 116 8.39 -19.34 -7.10
CA ASP A 116 7.19 -19.45 -6.28
C ASP A 116 7.47 -18.97 -4.85
N ALA A 117 6.69 -18.00 -4.38
CA ALA A 117 6.71 -17.47 -3.02
C ALA A 117 5.39 -17.72 -2.26
N GLY A 118 4.51 -18.55 -2.82
CA GLY A 118 3.37 -19.10 -2.14
C GLY A 118 2.03 -18.49 -2.57
N VAL A 119 0.99 -19.22 -2.21
CA VAL A 119 -0.41 -18.90 -2.48
C VAL A 119 -0.95 -17.91 -1.46
N VAL A 120 -1.72 -16.94 -1.94
CA VAL A 120 -2.32 -15.88 -1.14
C VAL A 120 -3.83 -15.97 -1.21
N ARG A 121 -4.46 -16.16 -0.06
CA ARG A 121 -5.92 -16.21 0.07
C ARG A 121 -6.41 -14.93 0.71
N LEU A 122 -7.36 -14.28 0.05
CA LEU A 122 -7.98 -13.06 0.52
C LEU A 122 -9.11 -13.39 1.51
N ASP A 123 -9.34 -12.47 2.45
CA ASP A 123 -10.57 -12.45 3.23
C ASP A 123 -11.75 -11.85 2.43
N GLU A 124 -12.90 -11.73 3.09
CA GLU A 124 -14.12 -11.20 2.47
C GLU A 124 -14.01 -9.75 1.97
N ASN A 125 -13.05 -8.99 2.49
CA ASN A 125 -12.81 -7.58 2.16
C ASN A 125 -11.71 -7.40 1.09
N GLY A 126 -11.19 -8.49 0.53
CA GLY A 126 -10.09 -8.43 -0.43
C GLY A 126 -8.75 -8.08 0.23
N PHE A 127 -8.61 -8.40 1.52
CA PHE A 127 -7.39 -8.19 2.29
C PHE A 127 -6.63 -9.51 2.51
N ALA A 128 -5.31 -9.43 2.51
CA ALA A 128 -4.46 -10.50 3.00
C ALA A 128 -3.15 -9.95 3.59
N ARG A 129 -2.66 -10.59 4.66
CA ARG A 129 -1.30 -10.36 5.17
C ARG A 129 -0.64 -11.71 5.41
N VAL A 130 0.38 -12.03 4.61
CA VAL A 130 1.06 -13.33 4.67
C VAL A 130 2.56 -13.15 4.80
N ARG A 131 3.18 -13.96 5.67
CA ARG A 131 4.62 -14.17 5.68
C ARG A 131 4.96 -15.17 4.58
N PHE A 132 6.05 -14.95 3.87
CA PHE A 132 6.49 -15.83 2.80
C PHE A 132 7.99 -16.04 2.79
N LYS A 133 8.39 -17.16 2.19
CA LYS A 133 9.76 -17.52 1.87
C LYS A 133 9.75 -18.15 0.46
N PRO A 134 10.57 -17.66 -0.48
CA PRO A 134 10.62 -18.25 -1.81
C PRO A 134 11.05 -19.72 -1.74
N SER A 135 10.49 -20.53 -2.64
CA SER A 135 10.76 -21.97 -2.78
C SER A 135 12.20 -22.29 -3.19
N ALA A 136 12.92 -21.32 -3.75
CA ALA A 136 14.33 -21.40 -4.10
C ALA A 136 15.05 -20.09 -3.72
N ALA A 137 16.38 -20.16 -3.56
CA ALA A 137 17.19 -18.97 -3.28
C ALA A 137 17.14 -17.98 -4.45
N VAL A 138 17.07 -16.68 -4.15
CA VAL A 138 17.04 -15.59 -5.12
C VAL A 138 18.13 -14.56 -4.84
N THR A 139 18.62 -13.92 -5.90
CA THR A 139 19.67 -12.89 -5.84
C THR A 139 19.11 -11.46 -5.84
N ALA A 140 17.86 -11.28 -6.26
CA ALA A 140 17.18 -9.98 -6.31
C ALA A 140 15.69 -10.11 -5.98
N GLY A 141 15.14 -9.09 -5.32
CA GLY A 141 13.74 -9.03 -4.92
C GLY A 141 12.91 -8.12 -5.82
N LYS A 142 12.54 -8.57 -7.02
CA LYS A 142 11.37 -8.03 -7.73
C LYS A 142 10.18 -8.95 -7.48
N PHE A 143 8.97 -8.41 -7.44
CA PHE A 143 7.80 -9.18 -7.06
C PHE A 143 6.70 -9.09 -8.11
N ALA A 144 5.98 -10.19 -8.29
CA ALA A 144 4.82 -10.25 -9.15
C ALA A 144 3.70 -11.05 -8.48
N ILE A 145 2.45 -10.72 -8.82
CA ILE A 145 1.28 -11.47 -8.39
C ILE A 145 0.54 -11.92 -9.64
N SER A 146 0.22 -13.20 -9.72
CA SER A 146 -0.64 -13.76 -10.77
C SER A 146 -1.92 -14.34 -10.18
N VAL A 147 -2.89 -14.61 -11.07
CA VAL A 147 -4.08 -15.40 -10.75
C VAL A 147 -3.90 -16.79 -11.34
N GLU A 148 -3.69 -17.78 -10.48
CA GLU A 148 -3.37 -19.16 -10.84
C GLU A 148 -4.52 -20.11 -10.52
N ARG A 149 -4.39 -21.39 -10.88
CA ARG A 149 -5.33 -22.42 -10.44
C ARG A 149 -5.29 -22.54 -8.91
N GLN A 150 -6.42 -22.94 -8.31
CA GLN A 150 -6.52 -23.17 -6.87
C GLN A 150 -5.39 -24.08 -6.38
N GLY A 151 -4.76 -23.70 -5.27
CA GLY A 151 -3.60 -24.39 -4.72
C GLY A 151 -2.25 -23.94 -5.29
N GLY A 152 -2.25 -23.06 -6.29
CA GLY A 152 -1.04 -22.53 -6.91
C GLY A 152 -0.39 -23.49 -7.89
N VAL A 153 0.69 -23.03 -8.51
CA VAL A 153 1.50 -23.79 -9.48
C VAL A 153 2.99 -23.59 -9.18
N PRO A 154 3.85 -24.57 -9.49
CA PRO A 154 5.30 -24.42 -9.28
C PRO A 154 5.96 -23.47 -10.29
N VAL A 155 5.30 -23.23 -11.42
CA VAL A 155 5.76 -22.34 -12.50
C VAL A 155 4.57 -21.53 -12.97
N ALA A 156 4.74 -20.20 -13.03
CA ALA A 156 3.70 -19.25 -13.42
C ALA A 156 3.06 -19.62 -14.77
N GLN A 157 1.73 -19.72 -14.79
CA GLN A 157 0.94 -20.12 -15.96
C GLN A 157 -0.20 -19.14 -16.24
N GLY A 158 -0.73 -18.52 -15.19
CA GLY A 158 -1.81 -17.55 -15.23
C GLY A 158 -1.34 -16.14 -15.58
N PRO A 159 -2.28 -15.21 -15.77
CA PRO A 159 -1.97 -13.82 -16.03
C PRO A 159 -1.31 -13.19 -14.79
N ILE A 160 -0.17 -12.53 -15.01
CA ILE A 160 0.42 -11.63 -14.02
C ILE A 160 -0.45 -10.37 -13.98
N VAL A 161 -0.98 -10.06 -12.80
CA VAL A 161 -1.91 -8.96 -12.58
C VAL A 161 -1.28 -7.78 -11.85
N LEU A 162 -0.24 -7.99 -11.02
CA LEU A 162 0.54 -6.90 -10.42
C LEU A 162 2.03 -7.17 -10.52
N VAL A 163 2.84 -6.11 -10.65
CA VAL A 163 4.31 -6.16 -10.69
C VAL A 163 4.89 -5.02 -9.85
N SER A 164 5.98 -5.30 -9.14
CA SER A 164 6.72 -4.29 -8.35
C SER A 164 7.28 -3.20 -9.25
N GLN A 165 7.12 -1.94 -8.82
CA GLN A 165 7.67 -0.76 -9.50
C GLN A 165 9.18 -0.64 -9.29
#